data_AF-A0A2M7V8Q6-F1
#
_entry.id   AF-A0A2M7V8Q6-F1
#
_cell.length_a   1.000
_cell.length_b   1.000
_cell.length_c   1.000
_cell.angle_alpha   90.00
_cell.angle_beta   90.00
_cell.angle_gamma   90.00
#
_symmetry.space_group_name_H-M   'P 1'
#
loop_
_entity.id
_entity.type
_entity.pdbx_description
1 polymer ?
#
loop_
_entity_poly.entity_id
_entity_poly.type
_entity_poly.pdbx_seq_one_letter_code
_entity_poly.pdbx_strand_id
1 'polypeptide(L)'
;LQNSAFDKVEEAIATDGRSTEDILRQLNEAKQTKDYDAKRSLTEALLQRLDIADIRGEERPKEILDALGSIYAADEYSKVRRDSIMDEIPKDNPDVLVHTLLDEKFSNSTSLLYSLENNDVREIIYQALKDNNAVDKAVTLVSATKDLTEKIRLFEDIDLWLRSNLSNEAKKAIGSYGGYNRLKRDVAVELLSQDREMFNKLLECGVIDIDGLEDRIKDEPDESLAELLLHVITIDDASRVMKFIRNKDALLTTVSELDRATLPQESRGAVVDNLQRLAAAFDTPPQIRSLGHLRKRDENMQSYEIPNKFIIALKDGEDHATIVWSNTRDFGEHKHLAQRIGNISKALCAGGEVGLIELGDGRLQVAFEGRSGTFGPYNHTFLERFKQALAERLQRELNTEIEVVIRPSKI
;
A
#
# COMPACT_ATOMS: atom_id res chain seq x y z
N LEU A 1 -23.35 9.02 29.16
CA LEU A 1 -22.60 7.82 28.76
C LEU A 1 -23.40 6.54 29.03
N GLN A 2 -23.41 6.01 30.27
CA GLN A 2 -24.00 4.67 30.51
C GLN A 2 -25.52 4.57 30.26
N ASN A 3 -26.30 5.59 30.63
CA ASN A 3 -27.76 5.56 30.46
C ASN A 3 -28.23 5.70 29.00
N SER A 4 -27.47 6.36 28.13
CA SER A 4 -27.83 6.48 26.70
C SER A 4 -27.30 5.29 25.89
N ALA A 5 -26.17 4.70 26.31
CA ALA A 5 -25.74 3.40 25.80
C ALA A 5 -26.72 2.26 26.17
N PHE A 6 -27.39 2.35 27.32
CA PHE A 6 -28.40 1.41 27.77
C PHE A 6 -29.55 1.27 26.76
N ASP A 7 -30.17 2.39 26.38
CA ASP A 7 -31.33 2.41 25.48
C ASP A 7 -31.00 1.75 24.12
N LYS A 8 -29.81 2.04 23.56
CA LYS A 8 -29.37 1.44 22.28
C LYS A 8 -29.09 -0.06 22.39
N VAL A 9 -28.56 -0.52 23.52
CA VAL A 9 -28.33 -1.96 23.75
C VAL A 9 -29.65 -2.69 23.95
N GLU A 10 -30.60 -2.10 24.69
CA GLU A 10 -31.95 -2.66 24.83
C GLU A 10 -32.67 -2.77 23.49
N GLU A 11 -32.60 -1.74 22.65
CA GLU A 11 -33.16 -1.76 21.29
C GLU A 11 -32.52 -2.85 20.41
N ALA A 12 -31.20 -3.02 20.50
CA ALA A 12 -30.48 -4.06 19.76
C ALA A 12 -30.93 -5.48 20.16
N ILE A 13 -31.10 -5.73 21.47
CA ILE A 13 -31.59 -7.01 21.98
C ILE A 13 -33.06 -7.24 21.58
N ALA A 14 -33.90 -6.21 21.66
CA ALA A 14 -35.29 -6.29 21.26
C ALA A 14 -35.43 -6.63 19.77
N THR A 15 -34.55 -6.08 18.93
CA THR A 15 -34.49 -6.37 17.49
C THR A 15 -34.00 -7.78 17.20
N ASP A 16 -33.05 -8.30 17.99
CA ASP A 16 -32.54 -9.67 17.86
C ASP A 16 -33.62 -10.73 18.16
N GLY A 17 -34.51 -10.45 19.13
CA GLY A 17 -35.70 -11.25 19.43
C GLY A 17 -35.46 -12.67 19.96
N ARG A 18 -34.21 -13.15 20.03
CA ARG A 18 -33.87 -14.51 20.51
C ARG A 18 -33.81 -14.59 22.03
N SER A 19 -34.00 -15.78 22.59
CA SER A 19 -33.77 -16.04 24.03
C SER A 19 -32.27 -16.29 24.32
N THR A 20 -31.85 -16.17 25.59
CA THR A 20 -30.42 -16.41 25.96
C THR A 20 -30.06 -17.87 25.68
N GLU A 21 -30.98 -18.78 26.02
CA GLU A 21 -30.84 -20.22 25.82
C GLU A 21 -30.70 -20.57 24.33
N ASP A 22 -31.48 -19.91 23.46
CA ASP A 22 -31.38 -20.10 22.01
C ASP A 22 -30.03 -19.63 21.45
N ILE A 23 -29.53 -18.48 21.91
CA ILE A 23 -28.23 -17.95 21.45
C ILE A 23 -27.09 -18.88 21.90
N LEU A 24 -27.11 -19.35 23.16
CA LEU A 24 -26.10 -20.28 23.68
C LEU A 24 -26.11 -21.61 22.92
N ARG A 25 -27.29 -22.14 22.60
CA ARG A 25 -27.45 -23.35 21.78
C ARG A 25 -26.88 -23.16 20.37
N GLN A 26 -27.31 -22.11 19.67
CA GLN A 26 -26.84 -21.80 18.31
C GLN A 26 -25.33 -21.52 18.28
N LEU A 27 -24.78 -20.91 19.33
CA LEU A 27 -23.33 -20.65 19.41
C LEU A 27 -22.54 -21.96 19.49
N ASN A 28 -23.04 -22.94 20.24
CA ASN A 28 -22.42 -24.27 20.32
C ASN A 28 -22.51 -25.00 18.97
N GLU A 29 -23.64 -24.91 18.28
CA GLU A 29 -23.81 -25.47 16.92
C GLU A 29 -22.82 -24.81 15.95
N ALA A 30 -22.73 -23.47 15.94
CA ALA A 30 -21.79 -22.72 15.10
C ALA A 30 -20.31 -23.06 15.38
N LYS A 31 -19.96 -23.29 16.65
CA LYS A 31 -18.61 -23.76 17.05
C LYS A 31 -18.30 -25.14 16.46
N GLN A 32 -19.28 -26.06 16.44
CA GLN A 32 -19.11 -27.40 15.90
C GLN A 32 -19.01 -27.40 14.36
N THR A 33 -19.81 -26.56 13.70
CA THR A 33 -19.82 -26.43 12.23
C THR A 33 -18.71 -25.52 11.70
N LYS A 34 -17.95 -24.85 12.57
CA LYS A 34 -16.93 -23.84 12.23
C LYS A 34 -17.50 -22.67 11.43
N ASP A 35 -18.75 -22.30 11.68
CA ASP A 35 -19.37 -21.11 11.11
C ASP A 35 -18.89 -19.86 11.88
N TYR A 36 -17.89 -19.19 11.30
CA TYR A 36 -17.24 -18.04 11.93
C TYR A 36 -18.16 -16.80 12.02
N ASP A 37 -19.01 -16.58 11.03
CA ASP A 37 -19.90 -15.41 10.98
C ASP A 37 -21.06 -15.55 11.96
N ALA A 38 -21.64 -16.75 12.05
CA ALA A 38 -22.63 -17.06 13.07
C ALA A 38 -22.01 -16.98 14.47
N LYS A 39 -20.81 -17.56 14.67
CA LYS A 39 -20.10 -17.49 15.95
C LYS A 39 -19.88 -16.05 16.39
N ARG A 40 -19.43 -15.18 15.49
CA ARG A 40 -19.19 -13.76 15.78
C ARG A 40 -20.48 -13.03 16.17
N SER A 41 -21.54 -13.19 15.38
CA SER A 41 -22.82 -12.50 15.60
C SER A 41 -23.50 -12.94 16.90
N LEU A 42 -23.48 -14.23 17.19
CA LEU A 42 -24.06 -14.79 18.43
C LEU A 42 -23.26 -14.38 19.66
N THR A 43 -21.92 -14.29 19.55
CA THR A 43 -21.07 -13.78 20.62
C THR A 43 -21.38 -12.33 20.95
N GLU A 44 -21.55 -11.48 19.92
CA GLU A 44 -21.93 -10.07 20.10
C GLU A 44 -23.28 -9.92 20.81
N ALA A 45 -24.28 -10.74 20.46
CA ALA A 45 -25.58 -10.73 21.12
C ALA A 45 -25.50 -11.17 22.61
N LEU A 46 -24.58 -12.08 22.95
CA LEU A 46 -24.31 -12.43 24.34
C LEU A 46 -23.64 -11.29 25.12
N LEU A 47 -22.69 -10.57 24.49
CA LEU A 47 -22.06 -9.39 25.08
C LEU A 47 -23.09 -8.27 25.35
N GLN A 48 -24.03 -8.05 24.44
CA GLN A 48 -25.12 -7.08 24.66
C GLN A 48 -25.95 -7.41 25.91
N ARG A 49 -26.20 -8.70 26.19
CA ARG A 49 -26.91 -9.11 27.42
C ARG A 49 -26.08 -8.89 28.68
N LEU A 50 -24.77 -9.15 28.62
CA LEU A 50 -23.86 -8.82 29.72
C LEU A 50 -23.82 -7.32 29.98
N ASP A 51 -23.84 -6.52 28.93
CA ASP A 51 -23.85 -5.06 29.02
C ASP A 51 -25.08 -4.52 29.74
N ILE A 52 -26.27 -5.10 29.51
CA ILE A 52 -27.48 -4.72 30.25
C ILE A 52 -27.35 -5.06 31.73
N ALA A 53 -26.87 -6.26 32.07
CA ALA A 53 -26.65 -6.66 33.47
C ALA A 53 -25.68 -5.69 34.16
N ASP A 54 -24.58 -5.34 33.50
CA ASP A 54 -23.60 -4.37 33.99
C ASP A 54 -24.20 -3.00 34.27
N ILE A 55 -24.96 -2.47 33.31
CA ILE A 55 -25.53 -1.12 33.42
C ILE A 55 -26.57 -1.08 34.56
N ARG A 56 -27.31 -2.18 34.76
CA ARG A 56 -28.28 -2.30 35.86
C ARG A 56 -27.63 -2.59 37.22
N GLY A 57 -26.33 -2.87 37.26
CA GLY A 57 -25.63 -3.29 38.49
C GLY A 57 -26.04 -4.69 38.96
N GLU A 58 -26.51 -5.53 38.03
CA GLU A 58 -26.91 -6.91 38.28
C GLU A 58 -25.69 -7.84 38.23
N GLU A 59 -25.79 -9.01 38.87
CA GLU A 59 -24.76 -10.04 38.75
C GLU A 59 -24.73 -10.56 37.31
N ARG A 60 -23.53 -10.62 36.72
CA ARG A 60 -23.34 -11.10 35.35
C ARG A 60 -23.75 -12.57 35.23
N PRO A 61 -24.63 -12.93 34.27
CA PRO A 61 -25.04 -14.32 34.07
C PRO A 61 -23.85 -15.26 33.82
N LYS A 62 -23.69 -16.25 34.71
CA LYS A 62 -22.56 -17.16 34.69
C LYS A 62 -22.51 -18.00 33.42
N GLU A 63 -23.65 -18.43 32.90
CA GLU A 63 -23.73 -19.25 31.69
C GLU A 63 -23.20 -18.51 30.45
N ILE A 64 -23.39 -17.19 30.41
CA ILE A 64 -22.87 -16.35 29.34
C ILE A 64 -21.34 -16.19 29.51
N LEU A 65 -20.87 -15.90 30.72
CA LEU A 65 -19.43 -15.79 31.01
C LEU A 65 -18.68 -17.08 30.66
N ASP A 66 -19.20 -18.24 31.05
CA ASP A 66 -18.61 -19.54 30.74
C ASP A 66 -18.55 -19.80 29.21
N ALA A 67 -19.59 -19.37 28.47
CA ALA A 67 -19.62 -19.51 27.01
C ALA A 67 -18.60 -18.62 26.29
N LEU A 68 -18.29 -17.44 26.87
CA LEU A 68 -17.38 -16.44 26.33
C LEU A 68 -15.92 -16.59 26.79
N GLY A 69 -15.66 -17.26 27.91
CA GLY A 69 -14.32 -17.34 28.52
C GLY A 69 -13.23 -18.02 27.67
N SER A 70 -13.60 -18.64 26.54
CA SER A 70 -12.67 -19.19 25.54
C SER A 70 -12.49 -18.30 24.29
N ILE A 71 -13.24 -17.20 24.20
CA ILE A 71 -13.35 -16.35 23.01
C ILE A 71 -12.87 -14.93 23.32
N TYR A 72 -13.18 -14.38 24.50
CA TYR A 72 -12.90 -12.98 24.86
C TYR A 72 -12.56 -12.82 26.34
N ALA A 73 -11.98 -11.67 26.70
CA ALA A 73 -11.78 -11.30 28.10
C ALA A 73 -13.12 -10.99 28.76
N ALA A 74 -13.24 -11.27 30.06
CA ALA A 74 -14.50 -11.12 30.79
C ALA A 74 -15.01 -9.67 30.81
N ASP A 75 -14.14 -8.69 30.60
CA ASP A 75 -14.42 -7.27 30.77
C ASP A 75 -14.59 -6.48 29.44
N GLU A 76 -14.67 -7.17 28.31
CA GLU A 76 -15.00 -6.56 27.02
C GLU A 76 -16.47 -6.16 26.90
N TYR A 77 -16.71 -4.98 26.32
CA TYR A 77 -18.05 -4.47 26.02
C TYR A 77 -18.52 -4.87 24.61
N SER A 78 -19.83 -5.01 24.41
CA SER A 78 -20.41 -5.18 23.07
C SER A 78 -20.01 -4.03 22.15
N LYS A 79 -19.96 -4.27 20.84
CA LYS A 79 -19.75 -3.21 19.85
C LYS A 79 -20.78 -2.10 20.00
N VAL A 80 -22.05 -2.43 20.23
CA VAL A 80 -23.13 -1.43 20.38
C VAL A 80 -22.87 -0.48 21.55
N ARG A 81 -22.53 -1.03 22.72
CA ARG A 81 -22.21 -0.22 23.90
C ARG A 81 -20.95 0.62 23.67
N ARG A 82 -19.90 0.04 23.08
CA ARG A 82 -18.67 0.76 22.75
C ARG A 82 -18.96 1.94 21.84
N ASP A 83 -19.61 1.71 20.70
CA ASP A 83 -19.93 2.76 19.72
C ASP A 83 -20.78 3.87 20.37
N SER A 84 -21.80 3.51 21.18
CA SER A 84 -22.62 4.51 21.86
C SER A 84 -21.86 5.33 22.90
N ILE A 85 -20.96 4.70 23.67
CA ILE A 85 -20.11 5.44 24.62
C ILE A 85 -19.20 6.38 23.83
N MET A 86 -18.58 5.90 22.73
CA MET A 86 -17.69 6.71 21.90
C MET A 86 -18.37 7.97 21.35
N ASP A 87 -19.62 7.85 20.88
CA ASP A 87 -20.37 8.98 20.31
C ASP A 87 -20.60 10.12 21.30
N GLU A 88 -20.67 9.82 22.60
CA GLU A 88 -20.95 10.79 23.65
C GLU A 88 -19.70 11.34 24.35
N ILE A 89 -18.50 10.85 24.01
CA ILE A 89 -17.26 11.35 24.60
C ILE A 89 -17.00 12.79 24.15
N PRO A 90 -16.78 13.73 25.08
CA PRO A 90 -16.42 15.10 24.73
C PRO A 90 -15.09 15.13 23.95
N LYS A 91 -15.13 15.67 22.73
CA LYS A 91 -13.97 15.74 21.82
C LYS A 91 -13.00 16.88 22.16
N ASP A 92 -13.37 17.72 23.10
CA ASP A 92 -12.62 18.87 23.60
C ASP A 92 -11.99 18.61 24.98
N ASN A 93 -12.15 17.40 25.55
CA ASN A 93 -11.57 17.03 26.84
C ASN A 93 -10.45 15.99 26.66
N PRO A 94 -9.17 16.41 26.62
CA PRO A 94 -8.04 15.53 26.38
C PRO A 94 -7.94 14.39 27.40
N ASP A 95 -8.19 14.65 28.69
CA ASP A 95 -8.05 13.63 29.74
C ASP A 95 -9.03 12.47 29.55
N VAL A 96 -10.29 12.78 29.26
CA VAL A 96 -11.32 11.77 28.98
C VAL A 96 -10.99 10.99 27.69
N LEU A 97 -10.49 11.69 26.67
CA LEU A 97 -10.09 11.06 25.41
C LEU A 97 -8.90 10.11 25.62
N VAL A 98 -7.86 10.54 26.34
CA VAL A 98 -6.69 9.72 26.66
C VAL A 98 -7.09 8.49 27.45
N HIS A 99 -7.88 8.63 28.52
CA HIS A 99 -8.35 7.48 29.30
C HIS A 99 -9.11 6.48 28.44
N THR A 100 -10.00 6.96 27.56
CA THR A 100 -10.74 6.09 26.65
C THR A 100 -9.81 5.42 25.63
N LEU A 101 -8.87 6.18 25.07
CA LEU A 101 -7.91 5.69 24.08
C LEU A 101 -6.90 4.72 24.68
N LEU A 102 -6.66 4.70 25.99
CA LEU A 102 -5.73 3.75 26.62
C LEU A 102 -6.44 2.52 27.19
N ASP A 103 -7.75 2.59 27.38
CA ASP A 103 -8.54 1.47 27.87
C ASP A 103 -8.74 0.42 26.76
N GLU A 104 -8.25 -0.80 27.03
CA GLU A 104 -8.30 -1.95 26.11
C GLU A 104 -9.74 -2.35 25.75
N LYS A 105 -10.71 -2.03 26.62
CA LYS A 105 -12.14 -2.26 26.38
C LYS A 105 -12.64 -1.48 25.17
N PHE A 106 -11.99 -0.38 24.82
CA PHE A 106 -12.29 0.46 23.67
C PHE A 106 -11.28 0.25 22.53
N SER A 107 -10.95 -1.00 22.23
CA SER A 107 -10.00 -1.35 21.16
C SER A 107 -10.34 -0.79 19.77
N ASN A 108 -11.60 -0.46 19.48
CA ASN A 108 -12.04 0.17 18.22
C ASN A 108 -12.15 1.70 18.30
N SER A 109 -11.25 2.36 19.03
CA SER A 109 -11.31 3.81 19.27
C SER A 109 -10.82 4.69 18.11
N THR A 110 -10.55 4.12 16.95
CA THR A 110 -10.00 4.81 15.78
C THR A 110 -10.92 5.94 15.30
N SER A 111 -12.25 5.77 15.41
CA SER A 111 -13.25 6.79 15.05
C SER A 111 -13.09 8.08 15.85
N LEU A 112 -12.71 7.99 17.14
CA LEU A 112 -12.45 9.15 17.97
C LEU A 112 -11.29 9.97 17.41
N LEU A 113 -10.18 9.31 17.07
CA LEU A 113 -8.97 9.95 16.53
C LEU A 113 -9.26 10.69 15.21
N TYR A 114 -10.09 10.11 14.33
CA TYR A 114 -10.52 10.76 13.10
C TYR A 114 -11.42 11.98 13.31
N SER A 115 -12.10 12.04 14.45
CA SER A 115 -13.08 13.08 14.75
C SER A 115 -12.50 14.31 15.46
N LEU A 116 -11.22 14.28 15.85
CA LEU A 116 -10.56 15.39 16.52
C LEU A 116 -10.26 16.51 15.52
N GLU A 117 -10.68 17.73 15.79
CA GLU A 117 -10.42 18.88 14.91
C GLU A 117 -9.42 19.87 15.49
N ASN A 118 -9.31 19.94 16.81
CA ASN A 118 -8.44 20.90 17.51
C ASN A 118 -7.01 20.36 17.62
N ASN A 119 -6.03 21.12 17.11
CA ASN A 119 -4.62 20.76 17.14
C ASN A 119 -4.01 20.73 18.55
N ASP A 120 -4.40 21.64 19.44
CA ASP A 120 -3.90 21.64 20.83
C ASP A 120 -4.33 20.38 21.58
N VAL A 121 -5.58 19.95 21.36
CA VAL A 121 -6.11 18.70 21.92
C VAL A 121 -5.38 17.49 21.34
N ARG A 122 -5.12 17.50 20.02
CA ARG A 122 -4.35 16.44 19.35
C ARG A 122 -2.95 16.32 19.92
N GLU A 123 -2.26 17.42 20.19
CA GLU A 123 -0.91 17.39 20.74
C GLU A 123 -0.88 16.77 22.14
N ILE A 124 -1.81 17.15 23.02
CA ILE A 124 -1.92 16.58 24.37
C ILE A 124 -2.16 15.07 24.29
N ILE A 125 -3.09 14.64 23.43
CA ILE A 125 -3.40 13.22 23.23
C ILE A 125 -2.19 12.48 22.66
N TYR A 126 -1.50 13.05 21.68
CA TYR A 126 -0.33 12.45 21.06
C TYR A 126 0.77 12.17 22.10
N GLN A 127 1.11 13.16 22.93
CA GLN A 127 2.12 12.98 23.98
C GLN A 127 1.69 11.91 25.00
N ALA A 128 0.43 11.89 25.41
CA ALA A 128 -0.06 10.87 26.33
C ALA A 128 -0.02 9.46 25.72
N LEU A 129 -0.34 9.30 24.43
CA LEU A 129 -0.22 8.01 23.73
C LEU A 129 1.24 7.56 23.64
N LYS A 130 2.17 8.48 23.42
CA LYS A 130 3.62 8.23 23.39
C LYS A 130 4.13 7.76 24.76
N ASP A 131 3.75 8.46 25.83
CA ASP A 131 4.13 8.14 27.22
C ASP A 131 3.61 6.76 27.67
N ASN A 132 2.48 6.32 27.12
CA ASN A 132 1.87 5.02 27.43
C ASN A 132 2.19 3.93 26.39
N ASN A 133 3.13 4.18 25.47
CA ASN A 133 3.52 3.23 24.41
C ASN A 133 2.37 2.74 23.52
N ALA A 134 1.32 3.55 23.32
CA ALA A 134 0.17 3.26 22.48
C ALA A 134 0.45 3.56 21.00
N VAL A 135 1.46 2.89 20.43
CA VAL A 135 2.05 3.20 19.12
C VAL A 135 1.02 3.26 17.99
N ASP A 136 0.15 2.25 17.86
CA ASP A 136 -0.83 2.15 16.78
C ASP A 136 -1.82 3.33 16.77
N LYS A 137 -2.23 3.76 17.96
CA LYS A 137 -3.13 4.91 18.16
C LYS A 137 -2.41 6.21 17.86
N ALA A 138 -1.14 6.36 18.24
CA ALA A 138 -0.34 7.52 17.89
C ALA A 138 -0.16 7.64 16.37
N VAL A 139 0.20 6.55 15.68
CA VAL A 139 0.33 6.53 14.21
C VAL A 139 -0.99 6.90 13.53
N THR A 140 -2.11 6.36 14.02
CA THR A 140 -3.45 6.68 13.50
C THR A 140 -3.79 8.16 13.71
N LEU A 141 -3.47 8.72 14.87
CA LEU A 141 -3.71 10.13 15.16
C LEU A 141 -2.96 11.05 14.19
N VAL A 142 -1.68 10.77 13.94
CA VAL A 142 -0.88 11.53 12.97
C VAL A 142 -1.48 11.39 11.56
N SER A 143 -1.84 10.17 11.15
CA SER A 143 -2.49 9.92 9.84
C SER A 143 -3.79 10.69 9.68
N ALA A 144 -4.60 10.80 10.75
CA ALA A 144 -5.85 11.55 10.76
C ALA A 144 -5.68 13.08 10.80
N THR A 145 -4.46 13.60 10.90
CA THR A 145 -4.21 15.05 10.94
C THR A 145 -4.37 15.66 9.56
N LYS A 146 -5.25 16.66 9.46
CA LYS A 146 -5.59 17.34 8.21
C LYS A 146 -4.66 18.52 7.91
N ASP A 147 -4.23 19.23 8.96
CA ASP A 147 -3.26 20.31 8.81
C ASP A 147 -1.90 19.71 8.46
N LEU A 148 -1.38 20.05 7.27
CA LEU A 148 -0.16 19.46 6.76
C LEU A 148 1.06 19.84 7.60
N THR A 149 1.14 21.08 8.07
CA THR A 149 2.27 21.56 8.90
C THR A 149 2.34 20.75 10.19
N GLU A 150 1.21 20.60 10.87
CA GLU A 150 1.10 19.84 12.10
C GLU A 150 1.34 18.35 11.87
N LYS A 151 0.82 17.80 10.78
CA LYS A 151 1.04 16.40 10.38
C LYS A 151 2.53 16.11 10.16
N ILE A 152 3.26 16.99 9.48
CA ILE A 152 4.71 16.85 9.25
C ILE A 152 5.45 16.87 10.59
N ARG A 153 5.17 17.84 11.45
CA ARG A 153 5.81 17.95 12.77
C ARG A 153 5.61 16.68 13.61
N LEU A 154 4.38 16.20 13.70
CA LEU A 154 4.03 14.97 14.42
C LEU A 154 4.63 13.71 13.77
N PHE A 155 4.74 13.70 12.45
CA PHE A 155 5.36 12.62 11.70
C PHE A 155 6.87 12.54 11.92
N GLU A 156 7.58 13.68 11.94
CA GLU A 156 9.01 13.70 12.29
C GLU A 156 9.23 13.21 13.73
N ASP A 157 8.40 13.62 14.68
CA ASP A 157 8.51 13.15 16.08
C ASP A 157 8.19 11.65 16.22
N ILE A 158 7.17 11.15 15.51
CA ILE A 158 6.81 9.72 15.58
C ILE A 158 7.89 8.84 14.92
N ASP A 159 8.53 9.30 13.85
CA ASP A 159 9.66 8.60 13.23
C ASP A 159 10.85 8.48 14.21
N LEU A 160 11.24 9.60 14.84
CA LEU A 160 12.30 9.62 15.85
C LEU A 160 11.99 8.70 17.04
N TRP A 161 10.74 8.72 17.50
CA TRP A 161 10.29 7.84 18.56
C TRP A 161 10.37 6.37 18.15
N LEU A 162 9.86 6.00 16.98
CA LEU A 162 9.86 4.61 16.49
C LEU A 162 11.28 4.06 16.29
N ARG A 163 12.23 4.88 15.85
CA ARG A 163 13.65 4.46 15.70
C ARG A 163 14.31 4.08 17.02
N SER A 164 13.86 4.66 18.14
CA SER A 164 14.41 4.42 19.48
C SER A 164 13.57 3.46 20.32
N ASN A 165 12.32 3.19 19.92
CA ASN A 165 11.38 2.34 20.64
C ASN A 165 11.54 0.86 20.26
N LEU A 166 12.00 0.04 21.21
CA LEU A 166 12.26 -1.40 21.00
C LEU A 166 11.06 -2.32 21.32
N SER A 167 9.90 -1.75 21.62
CA SER A 167 8.68 -2.51 21.96
C SER A 167 8.16 -3.36 20.80
N ASN A 168 7.34 -4.37 21.11
CA ASN A 168 6.74 -5.22 20.08
C ASN A 168 5.72 -4.44 19.24
N GLU A 169 5.05 -3.48 19.87
CA GLU A 169 4.10 -2.56 19.26
C GLU A 169 4.79 -1.69 18.21
N ALA A 170 5.95 -1.11 18.56
CA ALA A 170 6.77 -0.34 17.63
C ALA A 170 7.25 -1.20 16.45
N LYS A 171 7.78 -2.40 16.72
CA LYS A 171 8.19 -3.36 15.68
C LYS A 171 7.04 -3.74 14.74
N LYS A 172 5.83 -3.92 15.27
CA LYS A 172 4.63 -4.20 14.49
C LYS A 172 4.22 -3.01 13.64
N ALA A 173 4.31 -1.79 14.17
CA ALA A 173 3.96 -0.57 13.45
C ALA A 173 4.88 -0.28 12.26
N ILE A 174 6.19 -0.56 12.39
CA ILE A 174 7.18 -0.38 11.30
C ILE A 174 7.29 -1.58 10.35
N GLY A 175 6.69 -2.72 10.69
CA GLY A 175 6.70 -3.92 9.84
C GLY A 175 6.00 -3.71 8.49
N SER A 176 6.18 -4.64 7.54
CA SER A 176 5.72 -4.50 6.15
C SER A 176 4.22 -4.19 5.98
N TYR A 177 3.38 -4.56 6.95
CA TYR A 177 1.94 -4.28 6.95
C TYR A 177 1.51 -3.33 8.08
N GLY A 178 2.47 -2.71 8.76
CA GLY A 178 2.21 -1.80 9.87
C GLY A 178 1.71 -0.43 9.41
N GLY A 179 0.93 0.23 10.28
CA GLY A 179 0.31 1.53 9.97
C GLY A 179 1.32 2.64 9.67
N TYR A 180 2.56 2.54 10.17
CA TYR A 180 3.58 3.57 9.97
C TYR A 180 4.01 3.68 8.51
N ASN A 181 4.18 2.56 7.80
CA ASN A 181 4.57 2.58 6.38
C ASN A 181 3.48 3.22 5.51
N ARG A 182 2.20 3.05 5.87
CA ARG A 182 1.10 3.77 5.22
C ARG A 182 1.18 5.27 5.50
N LEU A 183 1.35 5.67 6.76
CA LEU A 183 1.51 7.08 7.14
C LEU A 183 2.69 7.73 6.40
N LYS A 184 3.85 7.08 6.37
CA LYS A 184 5.05 7.52 5.67
C LYS A 184 4.75 7.80 4.19
N ARG A 185 4.06 6.89 3.52
CA ARG A 185 3.64 7.07 2.12
C ARG A 185 2.64 8.21 1.95
N ASP A 186 1.63 8.31 2.82
CA ASP A 186 0.61 9.36 2.76
C ASP A 186 1.24 10.76 2.90
N VAL A 187 2.15 10.93 3.86
CA VAL A 187 2.93 12.18 4.05
C VAL A 187 3.79 12.47 2.81
N ALA A 188 4.49 11.46 2.28
CA ALA A 188 5.31 11.63 1.10
C ALA A 188 4.49 12.07 -0.13
N VAL A 189 3.29 11.53 -0.33
CA VAL A 189 2.38 11.94 -1.42
C VAL A 189 1.93 13.40 -1.27
N GLU A 190 1.55 13.80 -0.05
CA GLU A 190 1.08 15.16 0.23
C GLU A 190 2.22 16.18 0.01
N LEU A 191 3.40 15.90 0.54
CA LEU A 191 4.60 16.73 0.39
C LEU A 191 5.04 16.84 -1.06
N LEU A 192 5.09 15.73 -1.81
CA LEU A 192 5.46 15.73 -3.23
C LEU A 192 4.60 16.72 -4.06
N SER A 193 3.34 16.91 -3.66
CA SER A 193 2.37 17.75 -4.37
C SER A 193 2.33 19.20 -3.87
N GLN A 194 2.72 19.48 -2.63
CA GLN A 194 2.49 20.77 -1.96
C GLN A 194 3.76 21.46 -1.47
N ASP A 195 4.78 20.71 -1.08
CA ASP A 195 6.03 21.23 -0.50
C ASP A 195 7.21 20.32 -0.89
N ARG A 196 7.75 20.58 -2.09
CA ARG A 196 8.85 19.79 -2.67
C ARG A 196 10.16 19.96 -1.90
N GLU A 197 10.39 21.11 -1.28
CA GLU A 197 11.59 21.36 -0.47
C GLU A 197 11.59 20.47 0.78
N MET A 198 10.48 20.45 1.51
CA MET A 198 10.33 19.56 2.66
C MET A 198 10.34 18.09 2.26
N PHE A 199 9.71 17.74 1.13
CA PHE A 199 9.79 16.39 0.57
C PHE A 199 11.26 15.94 0.38
N ASN A 200 12.06 16.75 -0.33
CA ASN A 200 13.46 16.45 -0.60
C ASN A 200 14.27 16.34 0.71
N LYS A 201 14.06 17.25 1.66
CA LYS A 201 14.73 17.22 2.98
C LYS A 201 14.43 15.94 3.76
N LEU A 202 13.17 15.49 3.79
CA LEU A 202 12.80 14.27 4.50
C LEU A 202 13.30 13.01 3.80
N LEU A 203 13.42 13.04 2.48
CA LEU A 203 13.99 11.97 1.68
C LEU A 203 15.50 11.82 1.96
N GLU A 204 16.24 12.92 2.01
CA GLU A 204 17.67 12.94 2.37
C GLU A 204 17.93 12.41 3.79
N CYS A 205 17.01 12.69 4.72
CA CYS A 205 17.10 12.18 6.10
C CYS A 205 16.64 10.72 6.24
N GLY A 206 16.16 10.08 5.17
CA GLY A 206 15.61 8.73 5.18
C GLY A 206 14.32 8.58 5.98
N VAL A 207 13.62 9.68 6.25
CA VAL A 207 12.34 9.70 6.98
C VAL A 207 11.20 9.25 6.06
N ILE A 208 11.25 9.65 4.78
CA ILE A 208 10.40 9.16 3.69
C ILE A 208 11.24 8.40 2.65
N ASP A 209 10.59 7.67 1.75
CA ASP A 209 11.23 7.01 0.60
C ASP A 209 10.32 7.11 -0.64
N ILE A 210 10.78 6.55 -1.76
CA ILE A 210 10.07 6.61 -3.06
C ILE A 210 9.17 5.39 -3.28
N ASP A 211 9.13 4.44 -2.34
CA ASP A 211 8.37 3.22 -2.51
C ASP A 211 6.86 3.51 -2.58
N GLY A 212 6.21 3.06 -3.66
CA GLY A 212 4.80 3.34 -3.90
C GLY A 212 4.48 4.75 -4.40
N LEU A 213 5.48 5.57 -4.73
CA LEU A 213 5.30 6.88 -5.38
C LEU A 213 5.49 6.83 -6.90
N GLU A 214 5.80 5.67 -7.48
CA GLU A 214 6.19 5.58 -8.91
C GLU A 214 5.11 6.13 -9.84
N ASP A 215 3.84 5.93 -9.53
CA ASP A 215 2.73 6.43 -10.33
C ASP A 215 2.56 7.95 -10.28
N ARG A 216 3.13 8.62 -9.29
CA ARG A 216 3.15 10.08 -9.14
C ARG A 216 4.34 10.70 -9.87
N ILE A 217 5.50 10.04 -9.83
CA ILE A 217 6.75 10.61 -10.36
C ILE A 217 7.06 10.23 -11.81
N LYS A 218 6.57 9.09 -12.32
CA LYS A 218 6.98 8.56 -13.65
C LYS A 218 6.76 9.49 -14.84
N ASP A 219 5.84 10.44 -14.69
CA ASP A 219 5.47 11.40 -15.74
C ASP A 219 6.07 12.80 -15.50
N GLU A 220 6.75 13.02 -14.36
CA GLU A 220 7.43 14.28 -14.05
C GLU A 220 8.52 14.62 -15.09
N PRO A 221 8.87 15.91 -15.28
CA PRO A 221 9.99 16.34 -16.11
C PRO A 221 11.30 15.61 -15.77
N ASP A 222 12.18 15.44 -16.76
CA ASP A 222 13.46 14.73 -16.55
C ASP A 222 14.36 15.47 -15.56
N GLU A 223 14.28 16.80 -15.52
CA GLU A 223 14.98 17.65 -14.55
C GLU A 223 14.50 17.38 -13.11
N SER A 224 13.19 17.24 -12.91
CA SER A 224 12.60 16.90 -11.62
C SER A 224 12.99 15.49 -11.15
N LEU A 225 13.08 14.54 -12.08
CA LEU A 225 13.55 13.18 -11.80
C LEU A 225 15.06 13.14 -11.49
N ALA A 226 15.86 13.92 -12.21
CA ALA A 226 17.29 14.06 -11.94
C ALA A 226 17.54 14.70 -10.57
N GLU A 227 16.82 15.76 -10.23
CA GLU A 227 16.86 16.39 -8.91
C GLU A 227 16.47 15.39 -7.81
N LEU A 228 15.38 14.63 -8.02
CA LEU A 228 14.94 13.59 -7.09
C LEU A 228 16.02 12.53 -6.82
N LEU A 229 16.79 12.13 -7.85
CA LEU A 229 17.92 11.20 -7.71
C LEU A 229 19.05 11.73 -6.82
N LEU A 230 19.20 13.05 -6.69
CA LEU A 230 20.22 13.64 -5.82
C LEU A 230 19.85 13.50 -4.33
N HIS A 231 18.56 13.38 -4.03
CA HIS A 231 18.04 13.36 -2.66
C HIS A 231 17.82 11.95 -2.09
N VAL A 232 17.70 10.92 -2.93
CA VAL A 232 17.53 9.53 -2.46
C VAL A 232 18.78 9.00 -1.75
N ILE A 233 18.58 8.12 -0.77
CA ILE A 233 19.67 7.57 0.05
C ILE A 233 19.91 6.07 -0.15
N THR A 234 19.06 5.38 -0.91
CA THR A 234 19.20 3.95 -1.20
C THR A 234 19.34 3.70 -2.71
N ILE A 235 20.08 2.64 -3.06
CA ILE A 235 20.17 2.18 -4.45
C ILE A 235 18.80 1.76 -5.00
N ASP A 236 17.93 1.21 -4.16
CA ASP A 236 16.60 0.75 -4.54
C ASP A 236 15.69 1.94 -4.89
N ASP A 237 15.77 3.06 -4.17
CA ASP A 237 15.06 4.29 -4.51
C ASP A 237 15.61 4.93 -5.79
N ALA A 238 16.94 5.02 -5.91
CA ALA A 238 17.57 5.52 -7.13
C ALA A 238 17.15 4.71 -8.37
N SER A 239 17.11 3.39 -8.22
CA SER A 239 16.65 2.46 -9.26
C SER A 239 15.19 2.67 -9.65
N ARG A 240 14.33 3.04 -8.70
CA ARG A 240 12.92 3.37 -8.97
C ARG A 240 12.78 4.67 -9.76
N VAL A 241 13.62 5.67 -9.51
CA VAL A 241 13.53 6.99 -10.16
C VAL A 241 14.16 6.96 -11.56
N MET A 242 15.38 6.43 -11.68
CA MET A 242 16.18 6.56 -12.92
C MET A 242 15.52 5.96 -14.16
N LYS A 243 14.70 4.92 -14.00
CA LYS A 243 14.00 4.24 -15.11
C LYS A 243 12.95 5.14 -15.80
N PHE A 244 12.56 6.24 -15.17
CA PHE A 244 11.60 7.20 -15.72
C PHE A 244 12.24 8.35 -16.48
N ILE A 245 13.55 8.54 -16.41
CA ILE A 245 14.23 9.57 -17.21
C ILE A 245 14.12 9.18 -18.69
N ARG A 246 13.62 10.10 -19.51
CA ARG A 246 13.23 9.83 -20.92
C ARG A 246 14.27 10.31 -21.93
N ASN A 247 15.27 11.07 -21.49
CA ASN A 247 16.29 11.63 -22.36
C ASN A 247 17.69 11.14 -21.99
N LYS A 248 18.43 10.71 -23.00
CA LYS A 248 19.85 10.37 -22.91
C LYS A 248 20.68 11.49 -22.30
N ASP A 249 20.48 12.73 -22.74
CA ASP A 249 21.26 13.88 -22.26
C ASP A 249 20.99 14.17 -20.79
N ALA A 250 19.73 13.97 -20.34
CA ALA A 250 19.37 14.08 -18.93
C ALA A 250 20.04 13.00 -18.08
N LEU A 251 20.08 11.74 -18.56
CA LEU A 251 20.81 10.65 -17.89
C LEU A 251 22.31 10.99 -17.74
N LEU A 252 22.95 11.45 -18.82
CA LEU A 252 24.37 11.81 -18.82
C LEU A 252 24.68 13.02 -17.95
N THR A 253 23.79 14.02 -17.93
CA THR A 253 23.90 15.18 -17.04
C THR A 253 23.79 14.73 -15.59
N THR A 254 22.80 13.89 -15.26
CA THR A 254 22.62 13.33 -13.92
C THR A 254 23.87 12.58 -13.43
N VAL A 255 24.51 11.79 -14.30
CA VAL A 255 25.78 11.10 -13.98
C VAL A 255 26.84 12.09 -13.50
N SER A 256 26.95 13.26 -14.12
CA SER A 256 27.92 14.29 -13.72
C SER A 256 27.59 15.00 -12.40
N GLU A 257 26.33 14.90 -11.94
CA GLU A 257 25.85 15.54 -10.72
C GLU A 257 25.78 14.58 -9.52
N LEU A 258 25.80 13.26 -9.75
CA LEU A 258 25.70 12.24 -8.71
C LEU A 258 26.81 12.29 -7.64
N ASP A 259 27.93 12.95 -7.91
CA ASP A 259 28.96 13.22 -6.90
C ASP A 259 28.41 14.04 -5.71
N ARG A 260 27.35 14.81 -5.95
CA ARG A 260 26.65 15.63 -4.94
C ARG A 260 25.46 14.92 -4.29
N ALA A 261 25.11 13.72 -4.72
CA ALA A 261 23.93 13.01 -4.22
C ALA A 261 24.11 12.51 -2.78
N THR A 262 23.00 12.39 -2.03
CA THR A 262 22.98 11.89 -0.65
C THR A 262 23.26 10.38 -0.56
N LEU A 263 23.18 9.66 -1.69
CA LEU A 263 23.55 8.24 -1.79
C LEU A 263 24.92 7.92 -1.16
N PRO A 264 25.09 6.77 -0.50
CA PRO A 264 26.40 6.27 -0.08
C PRO A 264 27.36 6.11 -1.27
N GLN A 265 28.66 6.35 -1.06
CA GLN A 265 29.67 6.31 -2.14
C GLN A 265 29.65 5.00 -2.95
N GLU A 266 29.50 3.86 -2.29
CA GLU A 266 29.42 2.55 -2.95
C GLU A 266 28.15 2.42 -3.83
N SER A 267 27.03 3.01 -3.39
CA SER A 267 25.78 3.03 -4.15
C SER A 267 25.86 3.98 -5.35
N ARG A 268 26.57 5.10 -5.23
CA ARG A 268 26.75 6.07 -6.34
C ARG A 268 27.40 5.42 -7.55
N GLY A 269 28.45 4.62 -7.36
CA GLY A 269 29.12 3.92 -8.47
C GLY A 269 28.17 3.01 -9.24
N ALA A 270 27.38 2.21 -8.53
CA ALA A 270 26.39 1.34 -9.16
C ALA A 270 25.27 2.11 -9.88
N VAL A 271 24.83 3.25 -9.34
CA VAL A 271 23.82 4.10 -10.00
C VAL A 271 24.41 4.79 -11.24
N VAL A 272 25.64 5.29 -11.17
CA VAL A 272 26.37 5.85 -12.34
C VAL A 272 26.46 4.82 -13.45
N ASP A 273 26.92 3.60 -13.14
CA ASP A 273 27.03 2.51 -14.11
C ASP A 273 25.67 2.20 -14.75
N ASN A 274 24.60 2.15 -13.95
CA ASN A 274 23.25 1.89 -14.46
C ASN A 274 22.73 3.03 -15.35
N LEU A 275 22.95 4.29 -14.98
CA LEU A 275 22.56 5.45 -15.79
C LEU A 275 23.31 5.50 -17.13
N GLN A 276 24.62 5.23 -17.12
CA GLN A 276 25.43 5.15 -18.34
C GLN A 276 24.94 4.04 -19.26
N ARG A 277 24.64 2.86 -18.69
CA ARG A 277 24.09 1.73 -19.42
C ARG A 277 22.71 2.04 -20.01
N LEU A 278 21.83 2.68 -19.24
CA LEU A 278 20.55 3.18 -19.75
C LEU A 278 20.77 4.16 -20.90
N ALA A 279 21.64 5.15 -20.73
CA ALA A 279 21.96 6.15 -21.75
C ALA A 279 22.51 5.53 -23.04
N ALA A 280 23.33 4.48 -22.96
CA ALA A 280 23.80 3.72 -24.12
C ALA A 280 22.63 3.00 -24.83
N ALA A 281 21.73 2.38 -24.07
CA ALA A 281 20.57 1.67 -24.61
C ALA A 281 19.52 2.59 -25.27
N PHE A 282 19.61 3.92 -25.09
CA PHE A 282 18.72 4.86 -25.75
C PHE A 282 18.95 4.96 -27.27
N ASP A 283 20.18 4.76 -27.73
CA ASP A 283 20.53 4.90 -29.15
C ASP A 283 20.58 3.56 -29.88
N THR A 284 20.74 2.46 -29.14
CA THR A 284 20.86 1.13 -29.71
C THR A 284 19.49 0.49 -29.93
N PRO A 285 19.20 -0.07 -31.13
CA PRO A 285 17.96 -0.80 -31.37
C PRO A 285 17.78 -1.97 -30.37
N PRO A 286 16.58 -2.14 -29.78
CA PRO A 286 16.37 -3.19 -28.80
C PRO A 286 16.29 -4.56 -29.47
N GLN A 287 16.66 -5.60 -28.71
CA GLN A 287 16.34 -6.97 -29.08
C GLN A 287 14.87 -7.25 -28.72
N ILE A 288 14.02 -7.43 -29.73
CA ILE A 288 12.59 -7.71 -29.54
C ILE A 288 12.30 -9.19 -29.84
N ARG A 289 11.79 -9.94 -28.87
CA ARG A 289 11.47 -11.36 -29.06
C ARG A 289 10.34 -11.86 -28.16
N SER A 290 9.59 -12.83 -28.66
CA SER A 290 8.61 -13.59 -27.88
C SER A 290 9.30 -14.71 -27.11
N LEU A 291 8.92 -14.90 -25.84
CA LEU A 291 9.32 -16.05 -25.02
C LEU A 291 8.19 -17.09 -24.88
N GLY A 292 7.00 -16.77 -25.36
CA GLY A 292 5.87 -17.70 -25.51
C GLY A 292 4.68 -17.00 -26.15
N HIS A 293 3.81 -17.77 -26.78
CA HIS A 293 2.73 -17.23 -27.60
C HIS A 293 1.72 -16.43 -26.77
N LEU A 294 1.35 -15.23 -27.24
CA LEU A 294 0.29 -14.44 -26.62
C LEU A 294 -1.06 -15.18 -26.70
N ARG A 295 -1.85 -15.08 -25.64
CA ARG A 295 -3.21 -15.64 -25.58
C ARG A 295 -4.25 -14.53 -25.71
N LYS A 296 -5.31 -14.82 -26.45
CA LYS A 296 -6.53 -14.00 -26.42
C LYS A 296 -7.18 -14.17 -25.06
N ARG A 297 -7.76 -13.09 -24.53
CA ARG A 297 -8.56 -13.12 -23.32
C ARG A 297 -9.84 -13.91 -23.58
N ASP A 298 -10.13 -14.94 -22.77
CA ASP A 298 -11.39 -15.69 -22.90
C ASP A 298 -12.49 -14.97 -22.12
N GLU A 299 -13.38 -14.27 -22.84
CA GLU A 299 -14.49 -13.51 -22.25
C GLU A 299 -15.52 -14.39 -21.51
N ASN A 300 -15.51 -15.72 -21.74
CA ASN A 300 -16.44 -16.65 -21.10
C ASN A 300 -15.92 -17.26 -19.80
N MET A 301 -14.66 -17.02 -19.42
CA MET A 301 -14.09 -17.55 -18.19
C MET A 301 -14.30 -16.63 -16.99
N GLN A 302 -15.22 -17.01 -16.10
CA GLN A 302 -15.37 -16.42 -14.77
C GLN A 302 -14.27 -16.93 -13.81
N SER A 303 -13.05 -16.39 -13.90
CA SER A 303 -12.12 -16.15 -12.77
C SER A 303 -10.64 -16.08 -13.21
N TYR A 304 -9.91 -15.12 -12.65
CA TYR A 304 -8.43 -15.00 -12.60
C TYR A 304 -7.63 -15.46 -13.84
N GLU A 305 -7.93 -14.98 -15.06
CA GLU A 305 -6.90 -15.03 -16.11
C GLU A 305 -5.76 -14.08 -15.72
N ILE A 306 -4.56 -14.63 -15.54
CA ILE A 306 -3.36 -13.82 -15.39
C ILE A 306 -3.05 -13.29 -16.81
N PRO A 307 -3.04 -11.97 -17.03
CA PRO A 307 -2.86 -11.36 -18.35
C PRO A 307 -1.48 -11.66 -18.92
N ASN A 308 -1.34 -11.68 -20.26
CA ASN A 308 -0.02 -11.81 -20.88
C ASN A 308 0.90 -10.71 -20.34
N LYS A 309 2.18 -11.01 -20.14
CA LYS A 309 3.14 -10.11 -19.49
C LYS A 309 4.23 -9.73 -20.46
N PHE A 310 4.74 -8.51 -20.30
CA PHE A 310 5.97 -8.08 -20.97
C PHE A 310 6.94 -7.44 -19.99
N ILE A 311 8.22 -7.47 -20.33
CA ILE A 311 9.26 -6.69 -19.67
C ILE A 311 10.16 -6.01 -20.70
N ILE A 312 10.72 -4.88 -20.28
CA ILE A 312 11.83 -4.18 -20.90
C ILE A 312 13.00 -4.34 -19.94
N ALA A 313 14.10 -4.91 -20.39
CA ALA A 313 15.24 -5.20 -19.53
C ALA A 313 16.56 -4.89 -20.22
N LEU A 314 17.51 -4.33 -19.48
CA LEU A 314 18.90 -4.22 -19.93
C LEU A 314 19.74 -5.26 -19.21
N LYS A 315 20.21 -6.25 -19.98
CA LYS A 315 21.01 -7.36 -19.47
C LYS A 315 22.45 -6.94 -19.23
N ASP A 316 23.10 -7.55 -18.24
CA ASP A 316 24.50 -7.29 -17.90
C ASP A 316 25.44 -7.58 -19.08
N GLY A 317 26.28 -6.59 -19.39
CA GLY A 317 27.22 -6.62 -20.51
C GLY A 317 26.62 -6.27 -21.88
N GLU A 318 25.32 -5.97 -21.95
CA GLU A 318 24.66 -5.52 -23.19
C GLU A 318 24.42 -4.00 -23.18
N ASP A 319 24.49 -3.41 -24.37
CA ASP A 319 24.33 -1.98 -24.66
C ASP A 319 22.96 -1.65 -25.30
N HIS A 320 22.07 -2.63 -25.36
CA HIS A 320 20.74 -2.52 -25.93
C HIS A 320 19.69 -3.12 -24.99
N ALA A 321 18.50 -2.51 -24.97
CA ALA A 321 17.39 -3.07 -24.23
C ALA A 321 16.87 -4.36 -24.90
N THR A 322 16.37 -5.28 -24.10
CA THR A 322 15.65 -6.47 -24.54
C THR A 322 14.17 -6.31 -24.17
N ILE A 323 13.28 -6.37 -25.16
CA ILE A 323 11.83 -6.32 -24.96
C ILE A 323 11.28 -7.72 -25.24
N VAL A 324 10.65 -8.32 -24.22
CA VAL A 324 10.03 -9.64 -24.35
C VAL A 324 8.63 -9.69 -23.78
N TRP A 325 7.83 -10.58 -24.33
CA TRP A 325 6.51 -10.92 -23.82
C TRP A 325 6.31 -12.43 -23.75
N SER A 326 5.35 -12.84 -22.93
CA SER A 326 4.83 -14.20 -22.94
C SER A 326 3.44 -14.28 -22.29
N ASN A 327 2.77 -15.40 -22.51
CA ASN A 327 1.60 -15.77 -21.72
C ASN A 327 2.00 -16.27 -20.32
N THR A 328 0.99 -16.42 -19.49
CA THR A 328 1.13 -16.75 -18.07
C THR A 328 1.14 -18.23 -17.75
N ARG A 329 0.79 -19.10 -18.72
CA ARG A 329 1.00 -20.54 -18.61
C ARG A 329 2.49 -20.87 -18.68
N ASP A 330 3.23 -20.15 -19.50
CA ASP A 330 4.68 -20.33 -19.65
C ASP A 330 5.44 -19.49 -18.60
N PHE A 331 4.91 -18.30 -18.24
CA PHE A 331 5.55 -17.39 -17.27
C PHE A 331 4.53 -16.61 -16.42
N GLY A 332 4.15 -17.17 -15.26
CA GLY A 332 3.14 -16.57 -14.38
C GLY A 332 3.49 -15.22 -13.75
N GLU A 333 4.77 -14.85 -13.67
CA GLU A 333 5.25 -13.60 -13.07
C GLU A 333 6.30 -12.93 -13.95
N HIS A 334 6.41 -11.59 -13.88
CA HIS A 334 7.43 -10.83 -14.62
C HIS A 334 8.86 -11.30 -14.32
N LYS A 335 9.13 -11.73 -13.07
CA LYS A 335 10.44 -12.26 -12.67
C LYS A 335 10.88 -13.46 -13.51
N HIS A 336 9.94 -14.28 -13.97
CA HIS A 336 10.28 -15.46 -14.78
C HIS A 336 10.69 -15.09 -16.20
N LEU A 337 10.16 -14.00 -16.76
CA LEU A 337 10.64 -13.43 -18.03
C LEU A 337 12.08 -12.94 -17.88
N ALA A 338 12.39 -12.24 -16.79
CA ALA A 338 13.75 -11.76 -16.54
C ALA A 338 14.76 -12.91 -16.42
N GLN A 339 14.41 -13.98 -15.69
CA GLN A 339 15.24 -15.20 -15.58
C GLN A 339 15.58 -15.83 -16.93
N ARG A 340 14.71 -15.71 -17.95
CA ARG A 340 14.97 -16.24 -19.30
C ARG A 340 15.87 -15.35 -20.14
N ILE A 341 15.89 -14.05 -19.89
CA ILE A 341 16.81 -13.14 -20.58
C ILE A 341 18.22 -13.34 -20.02
N GLY A 342 18.36 -13.48 -18.71
CA GLY A 342 19.64 -13.74 -18.03
C GLY A 342 19.82 -12.85 -16.80
N ASN A 343 21.07 -12.50 -16.50
CA ASN A 343 21.42 -11.62 -15.39
C ASN A 343 20.96 -10.19 -15.71
N ILE A 344 19.89 -9.76 -15.03
CA ILE A 344 19.32 -8.43 -15.14
C ILE A 344 19.19 -7.85 -13.73
N SER A 345 19.70 -6.64 -13.54
CA SER A 345 19.42 -5.86 -12.35
C SER A 345 17.95 -5.44 -12.32
N LYS A 346 17.29 -5.54 -11.16
CA LYS A 346 15.92 -5.02 -10.97
C LYS A 346 15.80 -3.54 -11.37
N ALA A 347 16.88 -2.78 -11.17
CA ALA A 347 16.99 -1.38 -11.52
C ALA A 347 16.85 -1.09 -13.02
N LEU A 348 17.26 -2.07 -13.83
CA LEU A 348 17.31 -2.01 -15.27
C LEU A 348 16.20 -2.85 -15.92
N CYS A 349 15.14 -3.11 -15.16
CA CYS A 349 14.00 -3.88 -15.62
C CYS A 349 12.72 -3.12 -15.28
N ALA A 350 11.76 -3.14 -16.20
CA ALA A 350 10.41 -2.65 -16.00
C ALA A 350 9.45 -3.50 -16.84
N GLY A 351 8.14 -3.38 -16.62
CA GLY A 351 7.21 -4.15 -17.44
C GLY A 351 5.76 -3.83 -17.18
N GLY A 352 4.90 -4.62 -17.81
CA GLY A 352 3.46 -4.48 -17.77
C GLY A 352 2.78 -5.68 -18.37
N GLU A 353 1.61 -5.45 -18.95
CA GLU A 353 0.71 -6.46 -19.48
C GLU A 353 0.47 -6.22 -20.97
N VAL A 354 0.16 -7.30 -21.69
CA VAL A 354 -0.14 -7.27 -23.13
C VAL A 354 -1.55 -7.79 -23.37
N GLY A 355 -2.45 -6.89 -23.74
CA GLY A 355 -3.81 -7.20 -24.17
C GLY A 355 -3.85 -7.50 -25.68
N LEU A 356 -4.64 -8.50 -26.06
CA LEU A 356 -5.05 -8.75 -27.44
C LEU A 356 -6.54 -8.44 -27.57
N ILE A 357 -6.89 -7.50 -28.43
CA ILE A 357 -8.26 -7.04 -28.66
C ILE A 357 -8.60 -7.26 -30.13
N GLU A 358 -9.69 -7.97 -30.42
CA GLU A 358 -10.20 -8.09 -31.79
C GLU A 358 -10.91 -6.80 -32.21
N LEU A 359 -10.50 -6.24 -33.34
CA LEU A 359 -11.20 -5.15 -33.99
C LEU A 359 -12.27 -5.72 -34.93
N GLY A 360 -13.39 -5.02 -35.07
CA GLY A 360 -14.55 -5.49 -35.83
C GLY A 360 -14.33 -5.72 -37.33
N ASP A 361 -13.16 -5.37 -37.85
CA ASP A 361 -12.72 -5.56 -39.24
C ASP A 361 -11.76 -6.75 -39.42
N GLY A 362 -11.54 -7.56 -38.37
CA GLY A 362 -10.64 -8.71 -38.39
C GLY A 362 -9.17 -8.36 -38.11
N ARG A 363 -8.85 -7.08 -37.90
CA ARG A 363 -7.53 -6.66 -37.39
C ARG A 363 -7.43 -6.93 -35.89
N LEU A 364 -6.21 -7.08 -35.38
CA LEU A 364 -5.97 -7.19 -33.94
C LEU A 364 -5.32 -5.91 -33.40
N GLN A 365 -5.81 -5.41 -32.28
CA GLN A 365 -5.09 -4.42 -31.50
C GLN A 365 -4.28 -5.12 -30.41
N VAL A 366 -2.99 -4.84 -30.33
CA VAL A 366 -2.09 -5.30 -29.27
C VAL A 366 -1.81 -4.12 -28.34
N ALA A 367 -2.36 -4.17 -27.13
CA ALA A 367 -2.25 -3.11 -26.14
C ALA A 367 -1.18 -3.43 -25.10
N PHE A 368 -0.16 -2.57 -24.97
CA PHE A 368 0.77 -2.59 -23.85
C PHE A 368 0.25 -1.66 -22.75
N GLU A 369 0.01 -2.20 -21.55
CA GLU A 369 -0.60 -1.47 -20.43
C GLU A 369 -0.18 -2.00 -19.06
N GLY A 370 -0.78 -1.48 -17.99
CA GLY A 370 -0.55 -1.93 -16.62
C GLY A 370 0.87 -1.68 -16.12
N ARG A 371 1.31 -2.47 -15.14
CA ARG A 371 2.66 -2.40 -14.55
C ARG A 371 3.18 -3.76 -14.13
N SER A 372 4.49 -3.87 -13.93
CA SER A 372 5.06 -5.04 -13.29
C SER A 372 4.86 -4.99 -11.78
N GLY A 373 4.32 -6.06 -11.21
CA GLY A 373 4.30 -6.23 -9.75
C GLY A 373 5.70 -6.44 -9.16
N THR A 374 6.67 -6.91 -9.96
CA THR A 374 8.05 -7.15 -9.52
C THR A 374 8.96 -5.95 -9.79
N PHE A 375 8.83 -5.32 -10.96
CA PHE A 375 9.77 -4.31 -11.46
C PHE A 375 9.18 -2.90 -11.54
N GLY A 376 7.88 -2.75 -11.25
CA GLY A 376 7.17 -1.48 -11.33
C GLY A 376 6.79 -1.08 -12.76
N PRO A 377 6.40 0.20 -12.94
CA PRO A 377 5.90 0.69 -14.22
C PRO A 377 7.03 0.90 -15.24
N TYR A 378 6.69 0.81 -16.53
CA TYR A 378 7.60 1.03 -17.64
C TYR A 378 7.58 2.50 -18.12
N ASN A 379 8.68 2.90 -18.76
CA ASN A 379 8.78 4.20 -19.43
C ASN A 379 8.00 4.17 -20.75
N HIS A 380 6.86 4.89 -20.79
CA HIS A 380 5.98 4.97 -21.96
C HIS A 380 6.70 5.53 -23.19
N THR A 381 7.42 6.64 -23.01
CA THR A 381 8.16 7.32 -24.08
C THR A 381 9.23 6.41 -24.69
N PHE A 382 9.96 5.67 -23.86
CA PHE A 382 10.95 4.70 -24.34
C PHE A 382 10.30 3.62 -25.21
N LEU A 383 9.18 3.04 -24.75
CA LEU A 383 8.52 1.96 -25.48
C LEU A 383 7.87 2.45 -26.79
N GLU A 384 7.29 3.65 -26.80
CA GLU A 384 6.68 4.27 -28.00
C GLU A 384 7.69 4.50 -29.12
N ARG A 385 8.95 4.82 -28.81
CA ARG A 385 10.02 4.95 -29.82
C ARG A 385 10.19 3.67 -30.65
N PHE A 386 9.90 2.51 -30.08
CA PHE A 386 10.03 1.20 -30.73
C PHE A 386 8.69 0.61 -31.18
N LYS A 387 7.61 1.39 -31.19
CA LYS A 387 6.25 0.96 -31.59
C LYS A 387 6.23 0.24 -32.94
N GLN A 388 6.93 0.77 -33.94
CA GLN A 388 6.98 0.16 -35.27
C GLN A 388 7.69 -1.21 -35.25
N ALA A 389 8.84 -1.31 -34.57
CA ALA A 389 9.58 -2.57 -34.46
C ALA A 389 8.80 -3.63 -33.66
N LEU A 390 8.05 -3.21 -32.65
CA LEU A 390 7.10 -4.06 -31.92
C LEU A 390 6.00 -4.56 -32.85
N ALA A 391 5.40 -3.67 -33.64
CA ALA A 391 4.33 -4.02 -34.58
C ALA A 391 4.83 -5.04 -35.62
N GLU A 392 6.00 -4.83 -36.21
CA GLU A 392 6.59 -5.78 -37.16
C GLU A 392 6.85 -7.15 -36.54
N ARG A 393 7.36 -7.20 -35.30
CA ARG A 393 7.65 -8.46 -34.63
C ARG A 393 6.37 -9.22 -34.27
N LEU A 394 5.38 -8.52 -33.73
CA LEU A 394 4.08 -9.09 -33.36
C LEU A 394 3.28 -9.51 -34.59
N GLN A 395 3.33 -8.77 -35.70
CA GLN A 395 2.69 -9.14 -36.96
C GLN A 395 3.25 -10.46 -37.51
N ARG A 396 4.58 -10.66 -37.42
CA ARG A 396 5.23 -11.94 -37.79
C ARG A 396 4.81 -13.10 -36.88
N GLU A 397 4.59 -12.84 -35.60
CA GLU A 397 4.20 -13.87 -34.62
C GLU A 397 2.71 -14.25 -34.74
N LEU A 398 1.83 -13.25 -34.88
CA LEU A 398 0.38 -13.42 -34.91
C LEU A 398 -0.16 -13.71 -36.32
N ASN A 399 0.66 -13.50 -37.35
CA ASN A 399 0.32 -13.72 -38.76
C ASN A 399 -0.98 -13.01 -39.19
N THR A 400 -1.18 -11.78 -38.71
CA THR A 400 -2.33 -10.94 -39.02
C THR A 400 -1.93 -9.46 -38.99
N GLU A 401 -2.72 -8.59 -39.61
CA GLU A 401 -2.54 -7.14 -39.48
C GLU A 401 -2.86 -6.70 -38.05
N ILE A 402 -1.96 -5.91 -37.47
CA ILE A 402 -2.09 -5.45 -36.09
C ILE A 402 -1.93 -3.94 -35.95
N GLU A 403 -2.64 -3.40 -34.98
CA GLU A 403 -2.41 -2.07 -34.42
C GLU A 403 -1.73 -2.23 -33.05
N VAL A 404 -0.54 -1.65 -32.87
CA VAL A 404 0.08 -1.58 -31.55
C VAL A 404 -0.37 -0.30 -30.85
N VAL A 405 -0.87 -0.42 -29.62
CA VAL A 405 -1.20 0.72 -28.75
C VAL A 405 -0.38 0.59 -27.48
N ILE A 406 0.38 1.63 -27.13
CA ILE A 406 1.14 1.66 -25.87
C ILE A 406 0.47 2.70 -24.98
N ARG A 407 -0.18 2.23 -23.92
CA ARG A 407 -0.85 3.10 -22.95
C ARG A 407 0.17 3.58 -21.91
N PRO A 408 -0.04 4.71 -21.24
CA PRO A 408 0.75 5.04 -20.06
C PRO A 408 0.58 3.92 -19.03
N SER A 409 1.68 3.49 -18.41
CA SER A 409 1.64 2.51 -17.32
C SER A 409 0.77 3.09 -16.20
N LYS A 410 -0.22 2.37 -15.66
CA LYS A 410 -1.11 2.83 -14.57
C LYS A 410 -1.45 1.65 -13.64
N ILE A 411 -1.86 1.96 -12.40
CA ILE A 411 -2.50 1.00 -11.46
C ILE A 411 -3.90 0.69 -11.93
#